data_AF-A0A9E6EL49-F1
#
_entry.id   AF-A0A9E6EL49-F1
#
_cell.length_a   1.000
_cell.length_b   1.000
_cell.length_c   1.000
_cell.angle_alpha   90.00
_cell.angle_beta   90.00
_cell.angle_gamma   90.00
#
_symmetry.space_group_name_H-M   'P 1'
#
loop_
_entity.id
_entity.type
_entity.pdbx_description
1 polymer ?
#
loop_
_entity_poly.entity_id
_entity_poly.type
_entity_poly.pdbx_seq_one_letter_code
_entity_poly.pdbx_strand_id
1 'polypeptide(L)'
;AALRLGDALFGLRLPGELLLRLGAELGSDVPLFLLGGTVLGLGRGERVFPMRPVPLEPILIAHPGLHVATPSVYKSLPQVGYPFPQACPSLGEGEAPPWRNDLTGAAIFACPALSGVRSALLDTGGEPLLCGSGSCWAARYPGIPERDAAVRILADQPGWTVWAV
;
A
#
# COMPACT_ATOMS: atom_id res chain seq x y z
N ALA A 1 14.37 -8.55 -3.85
CA ALA A 1 15.83 -8.43 -3.66
C ALA A 1 16.54 -9.79 -3.73
N ALA A 2 16.21 -10.75 -2.86
CA ALA A 2 16.87 -12.07 -2.82
C ALA A 2 16.86 -12.81 -4.17
N LEU A 3 15.75 -12.80 -4.91
CA LEU A 3 15.67 -13.46 -6.23
C LEU A 3 16.67 -12.87 -7.25
N ARG A 4 16.79 -11.54 -7.32
CA ARG A 4 17.79 -10.85 -8.17
C ARG A 4 19.22 -11.18 -7.73
N LEU A 5 19.46 -11.23 -6.43
CA LEU A 5 20.76 -11.60 -5.89
C LEU A 5 21.12 -13.05 -6.24
N GLY A 6 20.17 -13.98 -6.14
CA GLY A 6 20.39 -15.37 -6.54
C GLY A 6 20.73 -15.52 -8.02
N ASP A 7 19.97 -14.87 -8.91
CA ASP A 7 20.26 -14.85 -10.35
C ASP A 7 21.69 -14.35 -10.65
N ALA A 8 22.11 -13.28 -9.97
CA ALA A 8 23.45 -12.72 -10.10
C ALA A 8 24.55 -13.64 -9.52
N LEU A 9 24.39 -14.13 -8.29
CA LEU A 9 25.40 -14.94 -7.60
C LEU A 9 25.67 -16.28 -8.29
N PHE A 10 24.63 -16.89 -8.86
CA PHE A 10 24.75 -18.16 -9.57
C PHE A 10 24.98 -17.99 -11.08
N GLY A 11 25.07 -16.75 -11.58
CA GLY A 11 25.35 -16.47 -12.98
C GLY A 11 24.30 -17.01 -13.95
N LEU A 12 23.04 -17.12 -13.51
CA LEU A 12 21.98 -17.78 -14.28
C LEU A 12 21.54 -16.95 -15.49
N ARG A 13 21.63 -15.61 -15.38
CA ARG A 13 21.27 -14.64 -16.43
C ARG A 13 19.85 -14.86 -16.94
N LEU A 14 18.92 -15.04 -15.99
CA LEU A 14 17.53 -15.31 -16.31
C LEU A 14 16.91 -14.14 -17.07
N PRO A 15 16.13 -14.38 -18.15
CA PRO A 15 15.36 -13.34 -18.81
C PRO A 15 14.41 -12.65 -17.82
N GLY A 16 14.22 -11.33 -17.97
CA GLY A 16 13.36 -10.55 -17.07
C GLY A 16 11.93 -11.09 -16.94
N GLU A 17 11.35 -11.55 -18.04
CA GLU A 17 10.02 -12.20 -18.04
C GLU A 17 9.98 -13.46 -17.18
N LEU A 18 11.06 -14.26 -17.21
CA LEU A 18 11.16 -15.46 -16.39
C LEU A 18 11.32 -15.09 -14.91
N LEU A 19 12.11 -14.06 -14.58
CA LEU A 19 12.21 -13.55 -13.22
C LEU A 19 10.86 -13.05 -12.68
N LEU A 20 10.07 -12.35 -13.50
CA LEU A 20 8.73 -11.90 -13.12
C LEU A 20 7.79 -13.09 -12.86
N ARG A 21 7.82 -14.10 -13.73
CA ARG A 21 7.04 -15.34 -13.55
C ARG A 21 7.41 -16.08 -12.26
N LEU A 22 8.70 -16.28 -12.00
CA LEU A 22 9.18 -16.89 -10.77
C LEU A 22 8.82 -16.04 -9.53
N GLY A 23 8.90 -14.73 -9.65
CA GLY A 23 8.45 -13.80 -8.61
C GLY A 23 6.97 -14.02 -8.26
N ALA A 24 6.11 -14.12 -9.27
CA ALA A 24 4.68 -14.34 -9.09
C ALA A 24 4.34 -15.66 -8.36
N GLU A 25 5.18 -16.69 -8.51
CA GLU A 25 5.04 -17.97 -7.78
C GLU A 25 5.40 -17.83 -6.29
N LEU A 26 6.33 -16.93 -5.95
CA LEU A 26 6.74 -16.66 -4.57
C LEU A 26 5.73 -15.77 -3.83
N GLY A 27 5.10 -14.84 -4.54
CA GLY A 27 4.06 -13.97 -3.98
C GLY A 27 3.60 -12.92 -4.98
N SER A 28 2.32 -12.56 -4.91
CA SER A 28 1.70 -11.64 -5.87
C SER A 28 2.36 -10.26 -5.95
N ASP A 29 2.96 -9.78 -4.86
CA ASP A 29 3.63 -8.47 -4.82
C ASP A 29 5.11 -8.52 -5.24
N VAL A 30 5.72 -9.71 -5.34
CA VAL A 30 7.14 -9.85 -5.70
C VAL A 30 7.47 -9.26 -7.08
N PRO A 31 6.65 -9.47 -8.14
CA PRO A 31 6.88 -8.86 -9.44
C PRO A 31 6.97 -7.33 -9.41
N LEU A 32 6.20 -6.67 -8.54
CA LEU A 32 6.25 -5.21 -8.39
C LEU A 32 7.64 -4.75 -7.94
N PHE A 33 8.24 -5.45 -6.97
CA PHE A 33 9.61 -5.14 -6.52
C PHE A 33 10.70 -5.50 -7.54
N LEU A 34 10.39 -6.39 -8.50
CA LEU A 34 11.27 -6.72 -9.61
C LEU A 34 11.20 -5.71 -10.76
N LEU A 35 10.14 -4.91 -10.87
CA LEU A 35 10.12 -3.76 -11.77
C LEU A 35 10.67 -2.51 -11.07
N GLY A 36 10.13 -2.19 -9.88
CA GLY A 36 10.38 -0.92 -9.20
C GLY A 36 9.66 0.26 -9.86
N GLY A 37 9.77 1.45 -9.25
CA GLY A 37 9.07 2.65 -9.71
C GLY A 37 7.56 2.58 -9.51
N THR A 38 6.80 3.30 -10.34
CA THR A 38 5.34 3.25 -10.35
C THR A 38 4.87 2.10 -11.26
N VAL A 39 4.00 1.25 -10.73
CA VAL A 39 3.58 0.01 -11.39
C VAL A 39 2.07 -0.16 -11.28
N LEU A 40 1.42 -0.50 -12.38
CA LEU A 40 0.05 -1.00 -12.40
C LEU A 40 0.07 -2.52 -12.17
N GLY A 41 -0.56 -2.96 -11.08
CA GLY A 41 -0.78 -4.38 -10.78
C GLY A 41 -2.19 -4.81 -11.17
N LEU A 42 -2.32 -5.90 -11.92
CA LEU A 42 -3.58 -6.53 -12.31
C LEU A 42 -3.65 -7.99 -11.83
N GLY A 43 -4.82 -8.61 -11.96
CA GLY A 43 -5.08 -9.94 -11.42
C GLY A 43 -5.18 -9.88 -9.89
N ARG A 44 -4.34 -10.63 -9.19
CA ARG A 44 -4.16 -10.52 -7.74
C ARG A 44 -2.95 -9.64 -7.38
N GLY A 45 -2.40 -8.90 -8.35
CA GLY A 45 -1.17 -8.09 -8.23
C GLY A 45 0.01 -8.68 -8.99
N GLU A 46 -0.07 -9.95 -9.44
CA GLU A 46 1.05 -10.65 -10.06
C GLU A 46 1.38 -10.21 -11.49
N ARG A 47 0.42 -9.58 -12.17
CA ARG A 47 0.59 -9.05 -13.53
C ARG A 47 0.93 -7.58 -13.44
N VAL A 48 2.20 -7.25 -13.64
CA VAL A 48 2.73 -5.92 -13.42
C VAL A 48 3.10 -5.21 -14.73
N PHE A 49 2.75 -3.94 -14.83
CA PHE A 49 3.03 -3.08 -15.98
C PHE A 49 3.67 -1.77 -15.49
N PRO A 50 4.82 -1.35 -16.05
CA PRO A 50 5.43 -0.09 -15.65
C PRO A 50 4.53 1.09 -16.04
N MET A 51 4.46 2.08 -15.16
CA MET A 51 3.72 3.32 -15.37
C MET A 51 4.70 4.50 -15.35
N ARG A 52 4.28 5.64 -15.92
CA ARG A 52 5.03 6.88 -15.68
C ARG A 52 5.03 7.20 -14.19
N PRO A 53 6.12 7.77 -13.66
CA PRO A 53 6.16 8.22 -12.27
C PRO A 53 5.01 9.18 -11.97
N VAL A 54 4.38 8.98 -10.81
CA VAL A 54 3.41 9.93 -10.25
C VAL A 54 4.14 10.98 -9.40
N PRO A 55 3.61 12.20 -9.25
CA PRO A 55 4.20 13.21 -8.38
C PRO A 55 4.37 12.71 -6.95
N LEU A 56 5.47 13.11 -6.31
CA LEU A 56 5.66 12.88 -4.89
C LEU A 56 4.74 13.81 -4.09
N GLU A 57 4.05 13.26 -3.11
CA GLU A 57 3.17 14.00 -2.19
C GLU A 57 3.75 13.95 -0.77
N PRO A 58 3.52 14.97 0.08
CA PRO A 58 3.89 14.92 1.49
C PRO A 58 3.08 13.83 2.20
N ILE A 59 3.73 12.70 2.50
CA ILE A 59 3.06 11.51 3.02
C ILE A 59 3.60 11.15 4.40
N LEU A 60 2.71 10.81 5.32
CA LEU A 60 3.04 10.17 6.58
C LEU A 60 2.70 8.69 6.49
N ILE A 61 3.58 7.82 6.99
CA ILE A 61 3.28 6.40 7.18
C ILE A 61 3.12 6.14 8.67
N ALA A 62 2.01 5.50 9.06
CA ALA A 62 1.73 5.09 10.43
C ALA A 62 1.49 3.57 10.51
N HIS A 63 2.34 2.88 11.27
CA HIS A 63 2.17 1.47 11.58
C HIS A 63 1.74 1.31 13.06
N PRO A 64 0.51 0.88 13.35
CA PRO A 64 -0.04 0.89 14.71
C PRO A 64 0.38 -0.31 15.58
N GLY A 65 1.28 -1.17 15.09
CA GLY A 65 1.71 -2.37 15.81
C GLY A 65 0.69 -3.52 15.80
N LEU A 66 -0.37 -3.40 15.00
CA LEU A 66 -1.45 -4.38 14.93
C LEU A 66 -1.16 -5.45 13.87
N HIS A 67 -1.53 -6.69 14.15
CA HIS A 67 -1.52 -7.76 13.16
C HIS A 67 -2.92 -7.93 12.57
N VAL A 68 -3.00 -7.97 11.23
CA VAL A 68 -4.24 -8.21 10.49
C VAL A 68 -3.95 -9.29 9.45
N ALA A 69 -4.61 -10.44 9.58
CA ALA A 69 -4.41 -11.54 8.66
C ALA A 69 -5.04 -11.22 7.30
N THR A 70 -4.24 -11.16 6.23
CA THR A 70 -4.77 -10.91 4.87
C THR A 70 -5.97 -11.80 4.52
N PRO A 71 -5.97 -13.12 4.82
CA PRO A 71 -7.13 -13.97 4.53
C PRO A 71 -8.41 -13.58 5.26
N SER A 72 -8.34 -13.03 6.48
CA SER A 72 -9.56 -12.62 7.21
C SER A 72 -10.20 -11.40 6.54
N VAL A 73 -9.40 -10.44 6.09
CA VAL A 73 -9.89 -9.25 5.38
C VAL A 73 -10.61 -9.63 4.09
N TYR A 74 -9.99 -10.47 3.25
CA TYR A 74 -10.62 -10.93 2.01
C TYR A 74 -11.89 -11.75 2.26
N LYS A 75 -11.94 -12.57 3.32
CA LYS A 75 -13.15 -13.34 3.70
C LYS A 75 -14.30 -12.45 4.19
N SER A 76 -13.99 -11.31 4.79
CA SER A 76 -14.97 -10.33 5.26
C SER A 76 -15.50 -9.43 4.15
N LEU A 77 -14.77 -9.28 3.04
CA LEU A 77 -15.12 -8.35 1.96
C LEU A 77 -16.53 -8.56 1.39
N PRO A 78 -17.03 -9.79 1.11
CA PRO A 78 -18.39 -9.98 0.63
C PRO A 78 -19.48 -9.57 1.63
N GLN A 79 -19.17 -9.56 2.93
CA GLN A 79 -20.11 -9.19 4.00
C GLN A 79 -20.21 -7.67 4.15
N VAL A 80 -19.10 -6.95 3.93
CA VAL A 80 -19.02 -5.49 4.04
C VAL A 80 -19.39 -4.81 2.72
N GLY A 81 -19.12 -5.46 1.59
CA GLY A 81 -19.32 -4.92 0.25
C GLY A 81 -18.11 -4.12 -0.27
N TYR A 82 -18.21 -3.72 -1.54
CA TYR A 82 -17.19 -2.94 -2.23
C TYR A 82 -17.60 -1.46 -2.21
N PRO A 83 -16.91 -0.60 -1.45
CA PRO A 83 -17.28 0.82 -1.35
C PRO A 83 -17.11 1.56 -2.68
N PHE A 84 -16.23 1.07 -3.58
CA PHE A 84 -16.02 1.62 -4.91
C PHE A 84 -16.38 0.57 -5.98
N PRO A 85 -17.68 0.33 -6.25
CA PRO A 85 -18.11 -0.72 -7.17
C PRO A 85 -17.76 -0.41 -8.64
N GLN A 86 -17.42 0.84 -8.94
CA GLN A 86 -16.96 1.26 -10.26
C GLN A 86 -15.43 1.11 -10.34
N ALA A 87 -14.96 0.59 -11.46
CA ALA A 87 -13.54 0.54 -11.76
C ALA A 87 -12.92 1.95 -11.63
N CYS A 88 -11.67 2.01 -11.16
CA CYS A 88 -10.90 3.24 -11.21
C CYS A 88 -10.91 3.77 -12.65
N PRO A 89 -11.24 5.06 -12.88
CA PRO A 89 -11.22 5.63 -14.23
C PRO A 89 -9.83 5.47 -14.85
N SER A 90 -9.80 5.42 -16.19
CA SER A 90 -8.52 5.49 -16.92
C SER A 90 -7.82 6.78 -16.53
N LEU A 91 -6.65 6.66 -15.92
CA LEU A 91 -5.82 7.79 -15.54
C LEU A 91 -5.02 8.26 -16.77
N GLY A 92 -4.82 9.57 -16.90
CA GLY A 92 -3.82 10.10 -17.80
C GLY A 92 -2.43 9.60 -17.42
N GLU A 93 -1.50 9.55 -18.39
CA GLU A 93 -0.14 9.14 -18.09
C GLU A 93 0.52 10.08 -17.06
N GLY A 94 0.93 9.53 -15.91
CA GLY A 94 1.57 10.29 -14.83
C GLY A 94 0.60 10.91 -13.83
N GLU A 95 -0.71 10.71 -13.98
CA GLU A 95 -1.69 11.12 -12.97
C GLU A 95 -1.73 10.12 -11.81
N ALA A 96 -1.81 10.65 -10.58
CA ALA A 96 -1.96 9.82 -9.40
C ALA A 96 -3.36 9.17 -9.37
N PRO A 97 -3.46 7.87 -9.05
CA PRO A 97 -4.76 7.25 -8.83
C PRO A 97 -5.49 7.91 -7.66
N PRO A 98 -6.84 7.85 -7.63
CA PRO A 98 -7.57 8.29 -6.47
C PRO A 98 -7.13 7.48 -5.24
N TRP A 99 -6.99 8.15 -4.09
CA TRP A 99 -6.65 7.50 -2.82
C TRP A 99 -7.81 6.64 -2.33
N ARG A 100 -7.81 5.38 -2.77
CA ARG A 100 -8.88 4.43 -2.51
C ARG A 100 -8.32 3.04 -2.24
N ASN A 101 -9.01 2.33 -1.36
CA ASN A 101 -8.77 0.94 -1.10
C ASN A 101 -10.07 0.28 -0.65
N ASP A 102 -10.63 -0.59 -1.50
CA ASP A 102 -11.87 -1.32 -1.22
C ASP A 102 -11.76 -2.23 0.01
N LEU A 103 -10.55 -2.65 0.38
CA LEU A 103 -10.32 -3.49 1.55
C LEU A 103 -10.47 -2.72 2.87
N THR A 104 -10.51 -1.38 2.85
CA THR A 104 -10.51 -0.57 4.09
C THR A 104 -11.67 -0.94 5.02
N GLY A 105 -12.88 -1.06 4.47
CA GLY A 105 -14.07 -1.43 5.25
C GLY A 105 -13.95 -2.84 5.83
N ALA A 106 -13.52 -3.80 4.99
CA ALA A 106 -13.33 -5.19 5.39
C ALA A 106 -12.19 -5.36 6.43
N ALA A 107 -11.13 -4.57 6.33
CA ALA A 107 -10.02 -4.57 7.26
C ALA A 107 -10.45 -4.01 8.63
N ILE A 108 -11.19 -2.91 8.65
CA ILE A 108 -11.77 -2.37 9.89
C ILE A 108 -12.77 -3.35 10.49
N PHE A 109 -13.58 -4.03 9.67
CA PHE A 109 -14.49 -5.07 10.16
C PHE A 109 -13.71 -6.24 10.81
N ALA A 110 -12.63 -6.70 10.20
CA ALA A 110 -11.80 -7.78 10.73
C ALA A 110 -10.94 -7.34 11.94
N CYS A 111 -10.56 -6.06 12.02
CA CYS A 111 -9.77 -5.47 13.10
C CYS A 111 -10.31 -4.07 13.44
N PRO A 112 -11.31 -3.96 14.34
CA PRO A 112 -11.95 -2.68 14.66
C PRO A 112 -11.01 -1.58 15.14
N ALA A 113 -9.89 -1.95 15.77
CA ALA A 113 -8.86 -1.02 16.24
C ALA A 113 -8.27 -0.14 15.11
N LEU A 114 -8.30 -0.60 13.86
CA LEU A 114 -7.87 0.21 12.70
C LEU A 114 -8.71 1.48 12.50
N SER A 115 -9.97 1.49 12.96
CA SER A 115 -10.82 2.69 12.90
C SER A 115 -10.23 3.84 13.73
N GLY A 116 -9.67 3.55 14.91
CA GLY A 116 -9.01 4.55 15.75
C GLY A 116 -7.76 5.13 15.09
N VAL A 117 -7.02 4.31 14.34
CA VAL A 117 -5.86 4.77 13.56
C VAL A 117 -6.30 5.76 12.48
N ARG A 118 -7.35 5.41 11.73
CA ARG A 118 -7.95 6.28 10.73
C ARG A 118 -8.40 7.62 11.32
N SER A 119 -9.10 7.58 12.45
CA SER A 119 -9.56 8.80 13.14
C SER A 119 -8.40 9.69 13.56
N ALA A 120 -7.37 9.14 14.19
CA ALA A 120 -6.21 9.94 14.61
C ALA A 120 -5.49 10.61 13.43
N LEU A 121 -5.39 9.93 12.27
CA LEU A 121 -4.82 10.54 11.07
C LEU A 121 -5.71 11.68 10.55
N LEU A 122 -7.03 11.51 10.53
CA LEU A 122 -7.98 12.57 10.16
C LEU A 122 -7.89 13.77 11.11
N ASP A 123 -7.73 13.53 12.42
CA ASP A 123 -7.63 14.57 13.44
C ASP A 123 -6.38 15.45 13.25
N THR A 124 -5.34 14.94 12.57
CA THR A 124 -4.16 15.73 12.17
C THR A 124 -4.35 16.50 10.84
N GLY A 125 -5.51 16.38 10.20
CA GLY A 125 -5.79 16.95 8.88
C GLY A 125 -5.27 16.12 7.70
N GLY A 126 -4.82 14.89 7.95
CA GLY A 126 -4.35 13.99 6.90
C GLY A 126 -5.50 13.28 6.17
N GLU A 127 -5.33 12.96 4.89
CA GLU A 127 -6.24 12.03 4.19
C GLU A 127 -5.70 10.60 4.27
N PRO A 128 -6.33 9.71 5.05
CA PRO A 128 -5.78 8.38 5.30
C PRO A 128 -6.12 7.38 4.19
N LEU A 129 -5.14 6.56 3.83
CA LEU A 129 -5.26 5.37 2.99
C LEU A 129 -4.70 4.16 3.74
N LEU A 130 -5.49 3.09 3.87
CA LEU A 130 -4.97 1.82 4.35
C LEU A 130 -4.05 1.19 3.28
N CYS A 131 -2.85 0.77 3.66
CA CYS A 131 -1.93 0.07 2.77
C CYS A 131 -2.30 -1.42 2.67
N GLY A 132 -2.74 -1.87 1.49
CA GLY A 132 -3.14 -3.26 1.25
C GLY A 132 -4.27 -3.72 2.19
N SER A 133 -4.14 -4.88 2.81
CA SER A 133 -5.08 -5.36 3.83
C SER A 133 -4.83 -4.81 5.24
N GLY A 134 -3.89 -3.86 5.40
CA GLY A 134 -3.45 -3.34 6.68
C GLY A 134 -2.34 -4.16 7.33
N SER A 135 -1.87 -3.77 8.51
CA SER A 135 -2.41 -2.70 9.39
C SER A 135 -1.85 -1.30 9.14
N CYS A 136 -0.86 -1.17 8.24
CA CYS A 136 -0.19 0.10 7.97
C CYS A 136 -1.12 1.08 7.25
N TRP A 137 -1.04 2.34 7.63
CA TRP A 137 -1.73 3.46 6.99
C TRP A 137 -0.73 4.44 6.39
N ALA A 138 -1.08 5.01 5.24
CA ALA A 138 -0.50 6.23 4.74
C ALA A 138 -1.48 7.39 4.95
N ALA A 139 -1.00 8.62 5.06
CA ALA A 139 -1.84 9.81 5.06
C ALA A 139 -1.21 10.92 4.21
N ARG A 140 -2.03 11.53 3.34
CA ARG A 140 -1.64 12.70 2.55
C ARG A 140 -1.75 13.97 3.35
N TYR A 141 -0.85 14.92 3.10
CA TYR A 141 -0.98 16.30 3.59
C TYR A 141 -0.79 17.30 2.44
N PRO A 142 -1.37 18.52 2.56
CA PRO A 142 -1.18 19.57 1.57
C PRO A 142 0.29 20.02 1.41
N GLY A 143 1.09 19.85 2.46
CA GLY A 143 2.47 20.30 2.52
C GLY A 143 3.33 19.53 3.51
N ILE A 144 4.65 19.70 3.35
CA ILE A 144 5.68 19.19 4.26
C ILE A 144 5.47 19.69 5.70
N PRO A 145 5.18 20.99 5.95
CA PRO A 145 4.98 21.49 7.32
C PRO A 145 3.82 20.81 8.05
N GLU A 146 2.70 20.59 7.36
CA GLU A 146 1.51 19.93 7.90
C GLU A 146 1.79 18.45 8.23
N ARG A 147 2.44 17.73 7.30
CA ARG A 147 2.89 16.35 7.53
C ARG A 147 3.81 16.27 8.75
N ASP A 148 4.81 17.14 8.85
CA ASP A 148 5.80 17.11 9.94
C ASP A 148 5.17 17.47 11.30
N ALA A 149 4.17 18.34 11.31
CA ALA A 149 3.36 18.60 12.49
C ALA A 149 2.57 17.35 12.91
N ALA A 150 1.95 16.65 11.96
CA ALA A 150 1.24 15.41 12.23
C ALA A 150 2.17 14.30 12.75
N VAL A 151 3.38 14.16 12.22
CA VAL A 151 4.38 13.22 12.74
C VAL A 151 4.66 13.48 14.22
N ARG A 152 4.85 14.76 14.62
CA ARG A 152 5.08 15.12 16.02
C ARG A 152 3.90 14.77 16.91
N ILE A 153 2.67 15.02 16.44
CA ILE A 153 1.44 14.70 17.19
C ILE A 153 1.30 13.18 17.39
N LEU A 154 1.64 12.39 16.37
CA LEU A 154 1.44 10.93 16.40
C LEU A 154 2.64 10.15 16.95
N ALA A 155 3.79 10.80 17.15
CA ALA A 155 4.99 10.16 17.69
C ALA A 155 4.78 9.58 19.10
N ASP A 156 3.91 10.20 19.88
CA ASP A 156 3.61 9.80 21.26
C ASP A 156 2.56 8.68 21.36
N GLN A 157 1.99 8.24 20.23
CA GLN A 157 0.99 7.17 20.23
C GLN A 157 1.64 5.83 20.65
N PRO A 158 1.21 5.21 21.77
CA PRO A 158 1.85 4.01 22.27
C PRO A 158 1.77 2.85 21.27
N GLY A 159 2.93 2.25 20.98
CA GLY A 159 3.04 1.09 20.08
C GLY A 159 3.00 1.44 18.59
N TRP A 160 2.90 2.72 18.24
CA TRP A 160 2.94 3.15 16.85
C TRP A 160 4.37 3.38 16.40
N THR A 161 4.62 3.17 15.12
CA THR A 161 5.81 3.67 14.43
C THR A 161 5.37 4.58 13.30
N VAL A 162 5.95 5.77 13.24
CA VAL A 162 5.53 6.83 12.32
C VAL A 162 6.74 7.33 11.53
N TRP A 163 6.57 7.51 10.22
CA TRP A 163 7.62 8.01 9.32
C TRP A 163 7.09 9.13 8.44
N ALA A 164 7.94 10.13 8.18
CA ALA A 164 7.74 11.11 7.13
C ALA A 164 8.34 10.58 5.81
N VAL A 165 7.59 10.76 4.72
CA VAL A 165 8.00 10.45 3.34
C VAL A 165 7.90 11.72 2.51
#